data_AF-A0A5J4KFC9-F1
#
_entry.id   AF-A0A5J4KFC9-F1
#
_cell.length_a   1.000
_cell.length_b   1.000
_cell.length_c   1.000
_cell.angle_alpha   90.00
_cell.angle_beta   90.00
_cell.angle_gamma   90.00
#
_symmetry.space_group_name_H-M   'P 1'
#
loop_
_entity.id
_entity.type
_entity.pdbx_description
1 polymer ?
#
loop_
_entity_poly.entity_id
_entity_poly.type
_entity_poly.pdbx_seq_one_letter_code
_entity_poly.pdbx_strand_id
1 'polypeptide(L)'
;MRSGYWTPVRVTIDNKGPAFTGKVSVRTFSGSIRQQSIDAISPWSFEEPVTLAQGAQKRLTINAPHYAGNLITRGFLATLSNSQGQIISTKSTRQGYEVQPGDTLVGILSDHDNLEAQLSKLTLVNQAGSLNVSRLDIQTLPTLETVMENFDVLILDNFATDTLSARQFTMLETWVNRGGILIEVGGLNWQRTLQPLPKSLLPVTMQGLNVLPEQTHLLSFNGNTMQPATKDIPPVAPAISTASIHQQSTFSTIQTVVSMKKHSTACSGTPGCGHRVLCSI
;
A
#
# COMPACT_ATOMS: atom_id res chain seq x y z
N MET A 1 -12.92 13.18 -5.81
CA MET A 1 -12.49 13.74 -4.52
C MET A 1 -12.40 12.59 -3.53
N ARG A 2 -11.23 12.39 -2.89
CA ARG A 2 -11.05 11.33 -1.87
C ARG A 2 -11.73 11.76 -0.57
N SER A 3 -12.57 10.92 0.01
CA SER A 3 -13.28 11.19 1.27
C SER A 3 -12.56 10.55 2.46
N GLY A 4 -11.47 11.15 2.91
CA GLY A 4 -10.74 10.76 4.14
C GLY A 4 -10.03 9.40 4.06
N TYR A 5 -8.94 9.27 4.82
CA TYR A 5 -8.18 8.01 4.89
C TYR A 5 -8.78 7.10 5.98
N TRP A 6 -9.09 5.84 5.65
CA TRP A 6 -9.58 4.85 6.62
C TRP A 6 -8.42 4.21 7.38
N THR A 7 -8.25 4.54 8.65
CA THR A 7 -7.13 4.03 9.43
C THR A 7 -7.50 2.72 10.15
N PRO A 8 -6.70 1.66 10.01
CA PRO A 8 -6.88 0.44 10.80
C PRO A 8 -6.43 0.66 12.25
N VAL A 9 -7.36 0.55 13.19
CA VAL A 9 -7.10 0.67 14.63
C VAL A 9 -7.05 -0.72 15.25
N ARG A 10 -5.86 -1.15 15.68
CA ARG A 10 -5.68 -2.43 16.38
C ARG A 10 -6.03 -2.28 17.86
N VAL A 11 -7.01 -3.06 18.30
CA VAL A 11 -7.45 -3.13 19.69
C VAL A 11 -7.11 -4.52 20.24
N THR A 12 -6.38 -4.57 21.36
CA THR A 12 -6.11 -5.80 22.10
C THR A 12 -6.85 -5.75 23.44
N ILE A 13 -7.57 -6.82 23.75
CA ILE A 13 -8.43 -6.92 24.93
C ILE A 13 -8.00 -8.14 25.71
N ASP A 14 -7.62 -7.93 26.97
CA ASP A 14 -7.24 -8.97 27.92
C ASP A 14 -8.37 -9.16 28.94
N ASN A 15 -9.11 -10.26 28.87
CA ASN A 15 -10.17 -10.54 29.82
C ASN A 15 -9.61 -11.23 31.09
N LYS A 16 -9.32 -10.44 32.13
CA LYS A 16 -8.90 -10.96 33.44
C LYS A 16 -10.09 -11.28 34.38
N GLY A 17 -11.33 -11.09 33.93
CA GLY A 17 -12.55 -11.31 34.71
C GLY A 17 -13.37 -12.51 34.20
N PRO A 18 -14.63 -12.62 34.62
CA PRO A 18 -15.58 -13.62 34.10
C PRO A 18 -15.75 -13.51 32.58
N ALA A 19 -16.39 -14.52 31.97
CA ALA A 19 -16.72 -14.47 30.55
C ALA A 19 -17.50 -13.18 30.22
N PHE A 20 -17.11 -12.53 29.13
CA PHE A 20 -17.59 -11.22 28.73
C PHE A 20 -18.21 -11.27 27.33
N THR A 21 -19.37 -10.63 27.18
CA THR A 21 -19.99 -10.37 25.87
C THR A 21 -20.39 -8.91 25.79
N GLY A 22 -20.06 -8.27 24.69
CA GLY A 22 -20.32 -6.85 24.48
C GLY A 22 -19.85 -6.38 23.12
N LYS A 23 -19.41 -5.14 23.04
CA LYS A 23 -18.92 -4.52 21.81
C LYS A 23 -17.74 -3.61 22.09
N VAL A 24 -16.87 -3.51 21.09
CA VAL A 24 -15.79 -2.53 21.04
C VAL A 24 -16.19 -1.46 20.04
N SER A 25 -16.13 -0.21 20.44
CA SER A 25 -16.32 0.94 19.55
C SER A 25 -15.03 1.74 19.41
N VAL A 26 -14.77 2.24 18.21
CA VAL A 26 -13.68 3.17 17.91
C VAL A 26 -14.27 4.48 17.38
N ARG A 27 -13.84 5.59 17.98
CA ARG A 27 -14.22 6.96 17.60
C ARG A 27 -12.95 7.80 17.44
N THR A 28 -12.95 8.75 16.53
CA THR A 28 -11.88 9.76 16.48
C THR A 28 -12.13 10.85 17.50
N PHE A 29 -11.05 11.52 17.94
CA PHE A 29 -11.15 12.69 18.79
C PHE A 29 -10.20 13.80 18.33
N SER A 30 -10.54 15.05 18.63
CA SER A 30 -9.68 16.22 18.46
C SER A 30 -9.15 16.70 19.81
N GLY A 31 -8.07 17.49 19.80
CA GLY A 31 -7.50 18.03 21.02
C GLY A 31 -6.28 18.91 20.81
N SER A 32 -5.92 19.70 21.84
CA SER A 32 -4.67 20.46 21.88
C SER A 32 -3.43 19.55 21.90
N ILE A 33 -2.41 19.92 21.11
CA ILE A 33 -1.09 19.26 21.12
C ILE A 33 -0.38 19.48 22.47
N ARG A 34 -0.63 20.61 23.14
CA ARG A 34 0.11 21.02 24.34
C ARG A 34 -0.41 20.43 25.64
N GLN A 35 -1.69 20.06 25.69
CA GLN A 35 -2.37 19.73 26.95
C GLN A 35 -2.79 18.26 27.07
N GLN A 36 -2.50 17.42 26.07
CA GLN A 36 -2.93 16.01 25.99
C GLN A 36 -4.44 15.78 26.23
N SER A 37 -5.26 16.83 26.30
CA SER A 37 -6.71 16.78 26.53
C SER A 37 -7.44 16.33 25.27
N ILE A 38 -8.53 15.59 25.50
CA ILE A 38 -9.53 15.31 24.46
C ILE A 38 -10.54 16.44 24.53
N ASP A 39 -10.60 17.27 23.49
CA ASP A 39 -11.46 18.47 23.48
C ASP A 39 -12.84 18.15 22.89
N ALA A 40 -12.88 17.34 21.82
CA ALA A 40 -14.12 16.84 21.24
C ALA A 40 -13.96 15.41 20.73
N ILE A 41 -15.02 14.61 20.85
CA ILE A 41 -15.09 13.24 20.33
C ILE A 41 -16.07 13.21 19.16
N SER A 42 -15.67 12.62 18.04
CA SER A 42 -16.52 12.47 16.86
C SER A 42 -17.82 11.74 17.19
N PRO A 43 -18.98 12.19 16.69
CA PRO A 43 -20.25 11.49 16.91
C PRO A 43 -20.32 10.14 16.19
N TRP A 44 -19.44 9.87 15.23
CA TRP A 44 -19.40 8.61 14.49
C TRP A 44 -18.62 7.54 15.25
N SER A 45 -19.24 6.36 15.38
CA SER A 45 -18.74 5.20 16.13
C SER A 45 -18.68 3.99 15.20
N PHE A 46 -17.54 3.31 15.18
CA PHE A 46 -17.32 2.08 14.41
C PHE A 46 -17.23 0.92 15.39
N GLU A 47 -18.15 -0.04 15.28
CA GLU A 47 -18.37 -1.02 16.33
C GLU A 47 -18.19 -2.45 15.81
N GLU A 48 -17.58 -3.29 16.65
CA GLU A 48 -17.46 -4.72 16.40
C GLU A 48 -17.91 -5.50 17.66
N PRO A 49 -18.78 -6.52 17.51
CA PRO A 49 -19.19 -7.36 18.63
C PRO A 49 -18.01 -8.21 19.13
N VAL A 50 -17.96 -8.41 20.45
CA VAL A 50 -16.88 -9.17 21.08
C VAL A 50 -17.43 -10.13 22.14
N THR A 51 -16.96 -11.37 22.08
CA THR A 51 -17.18 -12.39 23.10
C THR A 51 -15.83 -12.93 23.53
N LEU A 52 -15.60 -12.99 24.83
CA LEU A 52 -14.33 -13.37 25.45
C LEU A 52 -14.61 -14.36 26.58
N ALA A 53 -13.95 -15.52 26.55
CA ALA A 53 -13.92 -16.41 27.70
C ALA A 53 -13.11 -15.77 28.84
N GLN A 54 -13.27 -16.29 30.06
CA GLN A 54 -12.42 -15.91 31.19
C GLN A 54 -10.95 -16.22 30.87
N GLY A 55 -10.06 -15.26 31.13
CA GLY A 55 -8.63 -15.38 30.85
C GLY A 55 -8.23 -15.23 29.38
N ALA A 56 -9.18 -15.06 28.46
CA ALA A 56 -8.88 -14.96 27.03
C ALA A 56 -8.34 -13.58 26.64
N GLN A 57 -7.40 -13.57 25.69
CA GLN A 57 -7.00 -12.37 24.96
C GLN A 57 -7.62 -12.40 23.56
N LYS A 58 -8.12 -11.26 23.08
CA LYS A 58 -8.53 -11.09 21.68
C LYS A 58 -7.93 -9.84 21.10
N ARG A 59 -7.45 -9.95 19.86
CA ARG A 59 -6.99 -8.82 19.05
C ARG A 59 -7.92 -8.67 17.84
N LEU A 60 -8.33 -7.45 17.56
CA LEU A 60 -9.18 -7.11 16.42
C LEU A 60 -8.75 -5.77 15.81
N THR A 61 -9.12 -5.55 14.56
CA THR A 61 -8.80 -4.33 13.80
C THR A 61 -10.09 -3.67 13.37
N ILE A 62 -10.36 -2.48 13.89
CA ILE A 62 -11.52 -1.66 13.49
C ILE A 62 -11.01 -0.54 12.60
N ASN A 63 -11.53 -0.48 11.37
CA ASN A 63 -11.21 0.61 10.46
C ASN A 63 -12.10 1.81 10.77
N ALA A 64 -11.49 2.96 11.02
CA ALA A 64 -12.21 4.21 11.28
C ALA A 64 -11.66 5.33 10.38
N PRO A 65 -12.52 6.17 9.79
CA PRO A 65 -12.09 7.24 8.93
C PRO A 65 -11.41 8.33 9.74
N HIS A 66 -10.24 8.74 9.27
CA HIS A 66 -9.61 9.98 9.67
C HIS A 66 -10.29 11.12 8.91
N TYR A 67 -11.21 11.83 9.57
CA TYR A 67 -11.93 12.94 8.95
C TYR A 67 -11.12 14.23 9.09
N ALA A 68 -10.75 14.82 7.95
CA ALA A 68 -10.22 16.18 7.85
C ALA A 68 -11.39 17.16 7.72
N GLY A 69 -12.09 17.41 8.84
CA GLY A 69 -13.11 18.45 8.95
C GLY A 69 -12.57 19.69 9.65
N ASN A 70 -13.46 20.55 10.16
CA ASN A 70 -13.09 21.68 11.02
C ASN A 70 -12.38 21.26 12.33
N LEU A 71 -12.46 19.97 12.67
CA LEU A 71 -11.78 19.38 13.80
C LEU A 71 -10.64 18.52 13.27
N ILE A 72 -9.41 18.92 13.57
CA ILE A 72 -8.22 18.14 13.22
C ILE A 72 -8.24 16.89 14.12
N THR A 73 -8.36 15.71 13.51
CA THR A 73 -8.33 14.44 14.23
C THR A 73 -6.94 14.26 14.85
N ARG A 74 -6.89 13.93 16.15
CA ARG A 74 -5.64 13.78 16.91
C ARG A 74 -5.40 12.38 17.44
N GLY A 75 -6.35 11.49 17.25
CA GLY A 75 -6.24 10.12 17.73
C GLY A 75 -7.56 9.38 17.71
N PHE A 76 -7.50 8.16 18.22
CA PHE A 76 -8.62 7.24 18.31
C PHE A 76 -8.89 6.88 19.76
N LEU A 77 -10.17 6.81 20.10
CA LEU A 77 -10.69 6.37 21.38
C LEU A 77 -11.38 5.03 21.19
N ALA A 78 -10.83 3.99 21.78
CA ALA A 78 -11.44 2.66 21.83
C ALA A 78 -12.22 2.52 23.16
N THR A 79 -13.47 2.10 23.08
CA THR A 79 -14.35 1.88 24.22
C THR A 79 -14.92 0.47 24.19
N LEU A 80 -14.73 -0.27 25.27
CA LEU A 80 -15.34 -1.57 25.50
C LEU A 80 -16.62 -1.36 26.32
N SER A 81 -17.76 -1.86 25.82
CA SER A 81 -19.04 -1.79 26.51
C SER A 81 -19.74 -3.14 26.55
N ASN A 82 -20.49 -3.42 27.61
CA ASN A 82 -21.29 -4.64 27.72
C ASN A 82 -22.57 -4.56 26.88
N SER A 83 -23.36 -5.64 26.85
CA SER A 83 -24.64 -5.70 26.13
C SER A 83 -25.69 -4.66 26.58
N GLN A 84 -25.56 -4.11 27.79
CA GLN A 84 -26.43 -3.07 28.34
C GLN A 84 -25.94 -1.65 27.98
N GLY A 85 -24.83 -1.53 27.24
CA GLY A 85 -24.21 -0.25 26.89
C GLY A 85 -23.35 0.37 27.99
N GLN A 86 -23.15 -0.32 29.12
CA GLN A 86 -22.26 0.15 30.18
C GLN A 86 -20.81 0.07 29.71
N ILE A 87 -20.09 1.20 29.85
CA ILE A 87 -18.66 1.28 29.53
C ILE A 87 -17.87 0.51 30.59
N ILE A 88 -17.08 -0.46 30.13
CA ILE A 88 -16.20 -1.28 30.96
C ILE A 88 -14.77 -0.74 30.94
N SER A 89 -14.31 -0.27 29.78
CA SER A 89 -12.98 0.28 29.63
C SER A 89 -12.91 1.26 28.46
N THR A 90 -12.02 2.23 28.58
CA THR A 90 -11.71 3.19 27.51
C THR A 90 -10.21 3.41 27.43
N LYS A 91 -9.67 3.39 26.21
CA LYS A 91 -8.27 3.68 25.92
C LYS A 91 -8.18 4.60 24.71
N SER A 92 -7.33 5.62 24.79
CA SER A 92 -7.01 6.49 23.68
C SER A 92 -5.61 6.22 23.15
N THR A 93 -5.43 6.40 21.85
CA THR A 93 -4.12 6.48 21.22
C THR A 93 -4.05 7.73 20.35
N ARG A 94 -2.93 8.45 20.47
CA ARG A 94 -2.51 9.48 19.51
C ARG A 94 -1.41 8.95 18.58
N GLN A 95 -0.99 7.70 18.79
CA GLN A 95 0.01 7.04 17.96
C GLN A 95 -0.67 6.54 16.69
N GLY A 96 -0.15 7.01 15.56
CA GLY A 96 -0.61 6.71 14.21
C GLY A 96 0.06 7.69 13.27
N TYR A 97 0.34 7.24 12.05
CA TYR A 97 0.82 8.12 11.00
C TYR A 97 -0.38 8.63 10.20
N GLU A 98 -0.53 9.93 10.09
CA GLU A 98 -1.58 10.57 9.29
C GLU A 98 -0.97 10.97 7.94
N VAL A 99 -1.40 10.28 6.88
CA VAL A 99 -1.10 10.68 5.50
C VAL A 99 -1.84 11.98 5.23
N GLN A 100 -1.11 13.05 4.93
CA GLN A 100 -1.72 14.37 4.74
C GLN A 100 -2.45 14.45 3.39
N PRO A 101 -3.45 15.33 3.25
CA PRO A 101 -4.04 15.61 1.94
C PRO A 101 -2.96 16.04 0.94
N GLY A 102 -2.86 15.33 -0.19
CA GLY A 102 -1.85 15.57 -1.23
C GLY A 102 -0.59 14.71 -1.11
N ASP A 103 -0.37 14.02 0.01
CA ASP A 103 0.67 13.00 0.12
C ASP A 103 0.31 11.76 -0.71
N THR A 104 1.34 11.04 -1.15
CA THR A 104 1.20 9.75 -1.86
C THR A 104 1.51 8.61 -0.89
N LEU A 105 0.58 7.68 -0.68
CA LEU A 105 0.79 6.46 0.12
C LEU A 105 1.14 5.26 -0.78
N VAL A 106 2.33 4.70 -0.55
CA VAL A 106 2.87 3.54 -1.24
C VAL A 106 2.88 2.34 -0.31
N GLY A 107 2.23 1.25 -0.72
CA GLY A 107 2.35 -0.05 -0.08
C GLY A 107 3.43 -0.89 -0.76
N ILE A 108 4.33 -1.51 -0.01
CA ILE A 108 5.35 -2.42 -0.54
C ILE A 108 5.08 -3.82 -0.02
N LEU A 109 4.91 -4.79 -0.93
CA LEU A 109 5.04 -6.21 -0.64
C LEU A 109 6.38 -6.67 -1.20
N SER A 110 7.35 -6.86 -0.32
CA SER A 110 8.69 -7.27 -0.69
C SER A 110 9.43 -7.96 0.44
N ASP A 111 10.22 -8.98 0.09
CA ASP A 111 11.17 -9.63 0.99
C ASP A 111 12.49 -8.84 1.13
N HIS A 112 12.65 -7.73 0.40
CA HIS A 112 13.83 -6.86 0.54
C HIS A 112 13.66 -5.89 1.72
N ASP A 113 14.47 -6.05 2.77
CA ASP A 113 14.39 -5.27 4.01
C ASP A 113 14.77 -3.78 3.87
N ASN A 114 15.42 -3.37 2.77
CA ASN A 114 15.87 -1.98 2.58
C ASN A 114 14.99 -1.14 1.63
N LEU A 115 14.06 -1.74 0.87
CA LEU A 115 13.32 -1.03 -0.18
C LEU A 115 12.50 0.14 0.37
N GLU A 116 11.82 -0.05 1.51
CA GLU A 116 11.10 1.04 2.20
C GLU A 116 12.03 2.22 2.51
N ALA A 117 13.19 1.96 3.12
CA ALA A 117 14.14 3.00 3.50
C ALA A 117 14.78 3.70 2.30
N GLN A 118 14.83 3.05 1.14
CA GLN A 118 15.29 3.66 -0.11
C GLN A 118 14.20 4.56 -0.72
N LEU A 119 12.97 4.07 -0.81
CA LEU A 119 11.86 4.83 -1.38
C LEU A 119 11.51 6.04 -0.51
N SER A 120 11.54 5.93 0.81
CA SER A 120 11.28 7.05 1.73
C SER A 120 12.28 8.22 1.61
N LYS A 121 13.37 8.06 0.86
CA LYS A 121 14.34 9.15 0.57
C LYS A 121 14.03 9.88 -0.74
N LEU A 122 13.06 9.41 -1.52
CA LEU A 122 12.69 10.02 -2.78
C LEU A 122 11.83 11.25 -2.55
N THR A 123 12.12 12.31 -3.29
CA THR A 123 11.28 13.50 -3.36
C THR A 123 10.47 13.44 -4.65
N LEU A 124 9.15 13.62 -4.56
CA LEU A 124 8.29 13.62 -5.73
C LEU A 124 8.46 14.94 -6.49
N VAL A 125 8.84 14.84 -7.76
CA VAL A 125 8.99 16.00 -8.65
C VAL A 125 7.61 16.56 -8.98
N ASN A 126 7.45 17.89 -8.90
CA ASN A 126 6.20 18.61 -9.19
C ASN A 126 5.00 18.23 -8.32
N GLN A 127 5.23 17.66 -7.13
CA GLN A 127 4.19 17.41 -6.14
C GLN A 127 4.52 18.14 -4.85
N ALA A 128 3.50 18.77 -4.25
CA ALA A 128 3.65 19.46 -2.97
C ALA A 128 3.62 18.48 -1.78
N GLY A 129 3.10 17.26 -1.98
CA GLY A 129 2.99 16.23 -0.95
C GLY A 129 4.24 15.37 -0.81
N SER A 130 4.33 14.69 0.33
CA SER A 130 5.41 13.76 0.65
C SER A 130 5.09 12.33 0.16
N LEU A 131 6.13 11.52 -0.01
CA LEU A 131 5.99 10.09 -0.24
C LEU A 131 5.94 9.36 1.11
N ASN A 132 4.85 8.64 1.35
CA ASN A 132 4.67 7.83 2.54
C ASN A 132 4.72 6.36 2.15
N VAL A 133 5.62 5.62 2.78
CA VAL A 133 5.87 4.23 2.41
C VAL A 133 5.50 3.32 3.57
N SER A 134 4.70 2.30 3.29
CA SER A 134 4.25 1.32 4.27
C SER A 134 4.55 -0.08 3.77
N ARG A 135 5.18 -0.90 4.62
CA ARG A 135 5.32 -2.32 4.35
C ARG A 135 4.00 -3.07 4.55
N LEU A 136 3.75 -3.99 3.64
CA LEU A 136 2.61 -4.88 3.63
C LEU A 136 3.08 -6.32 3.50
N ASP A 137 2.28 -7.22 4.04
CA ASP A 137 2.43 -8.67 4.00
C ASP A 137 1.06 -9.32 3.79
N ILE A 138 1.01 -10.65 3.79
CA ILE A 138 -0.23 -11.43 3.67
C ILE A 138 -1.27 -11.08 4.75
N GLN A 139 -0.86 -10.61 5.94
CA GLN A 139 -1.76 -10.28 7.04
C GLN A 139 -2.26 -8.83 6.99
N THR A 140 -1.51 -7.94 6.34
CA THR A 140 -1.74 -6.49 6.35
C THR A 140 -2.22 -5.94 5.01
N LEU A 141 -2.05 -6.67 3.90
CA LEU A 141 -2.66 -6.32 2.62
C LEU A 141 -4.19 -6.29 2.75
N PRO A 142 -4.85 -5.14 2.55
CA PRO A 142 -6.28 -5.00 2.81
C PRO A 142 -7.15 -5.86 1.89
N THR A 143 -8.21 -6.42 2.46
CA THR A 143 -9.32 -7.05 1.70
C THR A 143 -10.60 -6.22 1.70
N LEU A 144 -10.53 -5.02 2.29
CA LEU A 144 -11.64 -4.07 2.37
C LEU A 144 -11.32 -2.88 1.49
N GLU A 145 -12.24 -2.57 0.58
CA GLU A 145 -12.06 -1.55 -0.44
C GLU A 145 -11.73 -0.17 0.14
N THR A 146 -12.45 0.26 1.17
CA THR A 146 -12.24 1.59 1.80
C THR A 146 -10.85 1.75 2.41
N VAL A 147 -10.19 0.65 2.81
CA VAL A 147 -8.81 0.68 3.33
C VAL A 147 -7.81 0.57 2.19
N MET A 148 -8.12 -0.22 1.16
CA MET A 148 -7.31 -0.34 -0.05
C MET A 148 -7.21 0.99 -0.80
N GLU A 149 -8.30 1.77 -0.84
CA GLU A 149 -8.37 3.11 -1.45
C GLU A 149 -7.46 4.15 -0.78
N ASN A 150 -6.89 3.85 0.39
CA ASN A 150 -5.87 4.72 0.98
C ASN A 150 -4.55 4.68 0.21
N PHE A 151 -4.24 3.55 -0.46
CA PHE A 151 -3.00 3.38 -1.20
C PHE A 151 -3.14 3.96 -2.61
N ASP A 152 -2.18 4.80 -2.97
CA ASP A 152 -2.00 5.33 -4.32
C ASP A 152 -1.28 4.33 -5.22
N VAL A 153 -0.24 3.72 -4.67
CA VAL A 153 0.66 2.82 -5.36
C VAL A 153 0.86 1.57 -4.52
N LEU A 154 0.87 0.41 -5.18
CA LEU A 154 1.31 -0.85 -4.59
C LEU A 154 2.49 -1.37 -5.40
N ILE A 155 3.56 -1.77 -4.72
CA ILE A 155 4.77 -2.30 -5.33
C ILE A 155 4.91 -3.77 -4.94
N LEU A 156 5.03 -4.63 -5.94
CA LEU A 156 5.34 -6.05 -5.79
C LEU A 156 6.78 -6.30 -6.24
N ASP A 157 7.66 -6.58 -5.29
CA ASP A 157 9.08 -6.85 -5.57
C ASP A 157 9.58 -8.08 -4.80
N ASN A 158 9.97 -9.13 -5.53
CA ASN A 158 10.45 -10.39 -4.94
C ASN A 158 9.56 -10.95 -3.81
N PHE A 159 8.24 -10.82 -3.96
CA PHE A 159 7.24 -11.28 -2.99
C PHE A 159 6.51 -12.52 -3.50
N ALA A 160 6.23 -13.48 -2.61
CA ALA A 160 5.51 -14.71 -2.95
C ALA A 160 3.99 -14.44 -3.09
N THR A 161 3.55 -14.03 -4.28
CA THR A 161 2.14 -13.67 -4.51
C THR A 161 1.19 -14.86 -4.47
N ASP A 162 1.69 -16.08 -4.64
CA ASP A 162 0.94 -17.33 -4.44
C ASP A 162 0.47 -17.52 -2.99
N THR A 163 1.07 -16.81 -2.04
CA THR A 163 0.60 -16.79 -0.64
C THR A 163 -0.65 -15.95 -0.44
N LEU A 164 -1.01 -15.07 -1.37
CA LEU A 164 -2.20 -14.22 -1.24
C LEU A 164 -3.49 -15.04 -1.34
N SER A 165 -4.47 -14.69 -0.51
CA SER A 165 -5.79 -15.29 -0.58
C SER A 165 -6.55 -14.84 -1.84
N ALA A 166 -7.53 -15.65 -2.28
CA ALA A 166 -8.41 -15.29 -3.39
C ALA A 166 -9.10 -13.93 -3.19
N ARG A 167 -9.49 -13.59 -1.95
CA ARG A 167 -10.09 -12.30 -1.62
C ARG A 167 -9.11 -11.14 -1.80
N GLN A 168 -7.84 -11.33 -1.48
CA GLN A 168 -6.79 -10.31 -1.70
C GLN A 168 -6.55 -10.10 -3.19
N PHE A 169 -6.52 -11.17 -3.99
CA PHE A 169 -6.44 -11.05 -5.45
C PHE A 169 -7.60 -10.25 -6.05
N THR A 170 -8.84 -10.61 -5.71
CA THR A 170 -10.02 -9.88 -6.20
C THR A 170 -10.00 -8.41 -5.76
N MET A 171 -9.51 -8.12 -4.55
CA MET A 171 -9.38 -6.75 -4.10
C MET A 171 -8.31 -5.98 -4.88
N LEU A 172 -7.16 -6.60 -5.13
CA LEU A 172 -6.08 -6.01 -5.92
C LEU A 172 -6.54 -5.67 -7.34
N GLU A 173 -7.21 -6.60 -8.02
CA GLU A 173 -7.81 -6.39 -9.35
C GLU A 173 -8.81 -5.23 -9.35
N THR A 174 -9.72 -5.23 -8.38
CA THR A 174 -10.73 -4.18 -8.25
C THR A 174 -10.09 -2.80 -8.03
N TRP A 175 -9.09 -2.72 -7.15
CA TRP A 175 -8.38 -1.49 -6.85
C TRP A 175 -7.61 -0.94 -8.05
N VAL A 176 -6.90 -1.80 -8.80
CA VAL A 176 -6.24 -1.41 -10.05
C VAL A 176 -7.25 -0.89 -11.07
N ASN A 177 -8.38 -1.58 -11.25
CA ASN A 177 -9.45 -1.17 -12.17
C ASN A 177 -10.10 0.17 -11.76
N ARG A 178 -10.05 0.53 -10.48
CA ARG A 178 -10.56 1.81 -9.95
C ARG A 178 -9.54 2.96 -9.99
N GLY A 179 -8.35 2.74 -10.53
CA GLY A 179 -7.35 3.80 -10.71
C GLY A 179 -6.08 3.63 -9.88
N GLY A 180 -5.97 2.57 -9.07
CA GLY A 180 -4.75 2.25 -8.33
C GLY A 180 -3.56 1.96 -9.27
N ILE A 181 -2.36 2.31 -8.82
CA ILE A 181 -1.12 2.08 -9.58
C ILE A 181 -0.40 0.84 -9.06
N LEU A 182 -0.43 -0.25 -9.84
CA LEU A 182 0.35 -1.45 -9.51
C LEU A 182 1.71 -1.40 -10.21
N ILE A 183 2.78 -1.46 -9.42
CA ILE A 183 4.16 -1.60 -9.90
C ILE A 183 4.61 -3.03 -9.66
N GLU A 184 4.99 -3.70 -10.74
CA GLU A 184 5.44 -5.08 -10.75
C GLU A 184 6.93 -5.09 -11.10
N VAL A 185 7.76 -5.62 -10.20
CA VAL A 185 9.20 -5.69 -10.41
C VAL A 185 9.57 -7.09 -10.90
N GLY A 186 10.29 -7.12 -12.02
CA GLY A 186 10.87 -8.33 -12.61
C GLY A 186 12.16 -8.76 -11.93
N GLY A 187 13.15 -9.16 -12.73
CA GLY A 187 14.45 -9.65 -12.26
C GLY A 187 14.50 -11.18 -12.17
N LEU A 188 15.57 -11.73 -11.60
CA LEU A 188 15.84 -13.17 -11.64
C LEU A 188 14.74 -14.03 -10.99
N ASN A 189 14.07 -13.49 -9.98
CA ASN A 189 13.01 -14.18 -9.23
C ASN A 189 11.60 -13.78 -9.69
N TRP A 190 11.45 -13.18 -10.89
CA TRP A 190 10.16 -12.68 -11.37
C TRP A 190 9.04 -13.73 -11.30
N GLN A 191 9.35 -15.01 -11.51
CA GLN A 191 8.36 -16.09 -11.50
C GLN A 191 7.63 -16.17 -10.16
N ARG A 192 8.34 -15.97 -9.06
CA ARG A 192 7.75 -16.01 -7.71
C ARG A 192 6.71 -14.91 -7.51
N THR A 193 6.98 -13.72 -8.04
CA THR A 193 6.10 -12.55 -7.87
C THR A 193 5.01 -12.49 -8.92
N LEU A 194 5.33 -12.73 -10.20
CA LEU A 194 4.45 -12.40 -11.32
C LEU A 194 3.71 -13.62 -11.87
N GLN A 195 4.25 -14.83 -11.76
CA GLN A 195 3.60 -16.03 -12.32
C GLN A 195 2.26 -16.37 -11.65
N PRO A 196 2.09 -16.22 -10.32
CA PRO A 196 0.81 -16.47 -9.67
C PRO A 196 -0.22 -15.36 -9.92
N LEU A 197 0.19 -14.18 -10.41
CA LEU A 197 -0.73 -13.08 -10.66
C LEU A 197 -1.70 -13.44 -11.79
N PRO A 198 -2.98 -13.09 -11.65
CA PRO A 198 -3.92 -13.09 -12.76
C PRO A 198 -3.36 -12.34 -13.98
N LYS A 199 -3.56 -12.88 -15.18
CA LYS A 199 -3.16 -12.21 -16.44
C LYS A 199 -3.80 -10.83 -16.58
N SER A 200 -4.98 -10.67 -15.98
CA SER A 200 -5.71 -9.41 -15.85
C SER A 200 -4.97 -8.38 -15.02
N LEU A 201 -3.91 -8.70 -14.28
CA LEU A 201 -3.05 -7.76 -13.53
C LEU A 201 -1.74 -7.46 -14.26
N LEU A 202 -1.22 -8.40 -15.04
CA LEU A 202 0.04 -8.25 -15.77
C LEU A 202 -0.14 -7.41 -17.06
N PRO A 203 0.61 -6.31 -17.26
CA PRO A 203 0.61 -5.54 -18.50
C PRO A 203 1.49 -6.18 -19.60
N VAL A 204 2.19 -7.26 -19.26
CA VAL A 204 3.14 -7.95 -20.14
C VAL A 204 2.94 -9.45 -20.11
N THR A 205 3.45 -10.12 -21.15
CA THR A 205 3.77 -11.55 -21.10
C THR A 205 5.25 -11.70 -20.82
N MET A 206 5.63 -12.46 -19.80
CA MET A 206 7.02 -12.78 -19.52
C MET A 206 7.54 -13.86 -20.48
N GLN A 207 8.74 -13.67 -21.05
CA GLN A 207 9.42 -14.68 -21.90
C GLN A 207 10.40 -15.56 -21.12
N GLY A 208 10.74 -15.19 -19.90
CA GLY A 208 11.74 -15.88 -19.09
C GLY A 208 13.02 -15.07 -18.89
N LEU A 209 14.09 -15.76 -18.55
CA LEU A 209 15.40 -15.15 -18.32
C LEU A 209 16.20 -15.10 -19.61
N ASN A 210 16.96 -14.03 -19.80
CA ASN A 210 17.93 -13.87 -20.88
C ASN A 210 19.19 -13.21 -20.35
N VAL A 211 20.25 -13.18 -21.15
CA VAL A 211 21.50 -12.49 -20.85
C VAL A 211 21.48 -11.13 -21.54
N LEU A 212 21.68 -10.08 -20.77
CA LEU A 212 21.75 -8.72 -21.31
C LEU A 212 23.10 -8.55 -22.04
N PRO A 213 23.11 -8.30 -23.36
CA PRO A 213 24.36 -8.27 -24.11
C PRO A 213 25.36 -7.25 -23.57
N GLU A 214 26.65 -7.56 -23.69
CA GLU A 214 27.72 -6.59 -23.45
C GLU A 214 27.50 -5.31 -24.24
N GLN A 215 28.00 -4.18 -23.72
CA GLN A 215 27.86 -2.85 -24.34
C GLN A 215 26.41 -2.38 -24.51
N THR A 216 25.46 -2.94 -23.75
CA THR A 216 24.11 -2.39 -23.70
C THR A 216 24.11 -1.09 -22.89
N HIS A 217 23.77 0.02 -23.54
CA HIS A 217 23.58 1.30 -22.87
C HIS A 217 22.31 1.28 -22.01
N LEU A 218 22.49 1.43 -20.70
CA LEU A 218 21.38 1.50 -19.74
C LEU A 218 20.98 2.94 -19.47
N LEU A 219 19.73 3.14 -19.08
CA LEU A 219 19.32 4.38 -18.43
C LEU A 219 19.60 4.26 -16.94
N SER A 220 20.14 5.33 -16.38
CA SER A 220 20.29 5.55 -14.95
C SER A 220 19.23 6.55 -14.48
N PHE A 221 18.67 6.31 -13.31
CA PHE A 221 17.76 7.23 -12.65
C PHE A 221 18.46 7.80 -11.41
N ASN A 222 18.60 9.11 -11.33
CA ASN A 222 19.27 9.80 -10.23
C ASN A 222 18.30 10.38 -9.19
N GLY A 223 17.00 10.02 -9.27
CA GLY A 223 15.93 10.56 -8.43
C GLY A 223 15.07 11.61 -9.13
N ASN A 224 15.60 12.33 -10.12
CA ASN A 224 14.89 13.43 -10.77
C ASN A 224 14.80 13.29 -12.30
N THR A 225 15.83 12.70 -12.93
CA THR A 225 15.89 12.53 -14.38
C THR A 225 16.40 11.15 -14.75
N MET A 226 15.90 10.63 -15.87
CA MET A 226 16.53 9.51 -16.57
C MET A 226 17.67 10.06 -17.42
N GLN A 227 18.88 9.57 -17.21
CA GLN A 227 20.06 9.90 -17.99
C GLN A 227 20.75 8.62 -18.45
N PRO A 228 21.40 8.58 -19.63
CA PRO A 228 22.25 7.45 -20.00
C PRO A 228 23.24 7.16 -18.86
N ALA A 229 23.37 5.89 -18.49
CA ALA A 229 24.36 5.48 -17.50
C ALA A 229 25.75 5.84 -18.02
N THR A 230 26.59 6.40 -17.14
CA THR A 230 27.94 6.86 -17.50
C THR A 230 28.94 5.72 -17.72
N LYS A 231 28.52 4.48 -17.43
CA LYS A 231 29.28 3.27 -17.68
C LYS A 231 28.34 2.22 -18.28
N ASP A 232 28.79 1.60 -19.37
CA ASP A 232 28.18 0.39 -19.87
C ASP A 232 28.32 -0.74 -18.86
N ILE A 233 27.47 -1.74 -19.01
CA ILE A 233 27.49 -2.96 -18.21
C ILE A 233 28.92 -3.54 -18.23
N PRO A 234 29.47 -3.97 -17.07
CA PRO A 234 30.76 -4.65 -17.03
C PRO A 234 30.79 -5.85 -18.00
N PRO A 235 31.97 -6.34 -18.44
CA PRO A 235 32.07 -7.42 -19.43
C PRO A 235 31.39 -8.73 -19.03
N VAL A 236 30.95 -8.87 -17.77
CA VAL A 236 30.06 -9.96 -17.36
C VAL A 236 28.62 -9.55 -17.61
N ALA A 237 28.03 -10.14 -18.66
CA ALA A 237 26.66 -9.94 -19.06
C ALA A 237 25.67 -10.44 -17.99
N PRO A 238 24.86 -9.58 -17.36
CA PRO A 238 23.94 -9.98 -16.29
C PRO A 238 22.74 -10.72 -16.86
N ALA A 239 22.22 -11.67 -16.08
CA ALA A 239 20.94 -12.28 -16.38
C ALA A 239 19.80 -11.30 -16.03
N ILE A 240 18.82 -11.19 -16.93
CA ILE A 240 17.67 -10.30 -16.84
C ILE A 240 16.39 -11.06 -17.11
N SER A 241 15.27 -10.56 -16.61
CA SER A 241 13.95 -11.01 -17.06
C SER A 241 13.54 -10.30 -18.35
N THR A 242 12.95 -11.02 -19.30
CA THR A 242 12.44 -10.45 -20.56
C THR A 242 10.92 -10.54 -20.61
N ALA A 243 10.30 -9.49 -21.15
CA ALA A 243 8.85 -9.39 -21.26
C ALA A 243 8.41 -8.69 -22.57
N SER A 244 7.22 -9.04 -23.05
CA SER A 244 6.56 -8.40 -24.20
C SER A 244 5.31 -7.70 -23.73
N ILE A 245 5.18 -6.42 -24.06
CA ILE A 245 4.02 -5.61 -23.66
C ILE A 245 2.76 -6.11 -24.37
N HIS A 246 1.66 -6.25 -23.64
CA HIS A 246 0.35 -6.42 -24.26
C HIS A 246 -0.02 -5.10 -24.94
N GLN A 247 -0.21 -5.10 -26.26
CA GLN A 247 -0.76 -3.93 -26.93
C GLN A 247 -2.15 -3.63 -26.36
N GLN A 248 -2.31 -2.49 -25.66
CA GLN A 248 -3.62 -2.02 -25.22
C GLN A 248 -4.06 -0.80 -26.05
N SER A 249 -5.33 -0.83 -26.45
CA SER A 249 -6.01 0.22 -27.21
C SER A 249 -6.30 1.46 -26.35
N THR A 250 -5.68 2.58 -26.73
CA THR A 250 -6.11 4.00 -26.61
C THR A 250 -6.59 4.60 -25.28
N PHE A 251 -6.86 3.87 -24.20
CA PHE A 251 -7.46 4.44 -22.97
C PHE A 251 -6.78 4.05 -21.65
N SER A 252 -5.65 3.36 -21.66
CA SER A 252 -4.85 3.13 -20.44
C SER A 252 -3.47 3.77 -20.58
N THR A 253 -3.14 4.66 -19.66
CA THR A 253 -1.80 5.25 -19.53
C THR A 253 -0.87 4.27 -18.83
N ILE A 254 -0.52 3.19 -19.54
CA ILE A 254 0.55 2.28 -19.11
C ILE A 254 1.90 2.93 -19.44
N GLN A 255 2.72 3.18 -18.42
CA GLN A 255 4.15 3.40 -18.62
C GLN A 255 4.87 2.07 -18.40
N THR A 256 5.32 1.43 -19.47
CA THR A 256 6.28 0.33 -19.35
C THR A 256 7.66 0.87 -19.70
N VAL A 257 8.58 0.90 -18.74
CA VAL A 257 9.98 1.22 -19.01
C VAL A 257 10.68 -0.08 -19.36
N VAL A 258 10.75 -0.40 -20.66
CA VAL A 258 11.51 -1.55 -21.16
C VAL A 258 12.76 -1.04 -21.84
N SER A 259 13.93 -1.48 -21.36
CA SER A 259 15.19 -1.28 -22.08
C SER A 259 15.20 -2.24 -23.27
N MET A 260 14.78 -1.76 -24.45
CA MET A 260 14.90 -2.52 -25.71
C MET A 260 15.94 -1.91 -26.62
N LYS A 261 16.61 -2.81 -27.35
CA LYS A 261 17.83 -2.66 -28.16
C LYS A 261 17.80 -1.63 -29.31
N LYS A 262 16.83 -0.71 -29.38
CA LYS A 262 16.94 0.38 -30.34
C LYS A 262 16.27 1.70 -30.01
N HIS A 263 15.12 1.80 -29.33
CA HIS A 263 14.50 3.11 -29.02
C HIS A 263 13.89 3.08 -27.60
N SER A 264 14.40 3.94 -26.72
CA SER A 264 13.82 4.18 -25.40
C SER A 264 12.54 5.00 -25.57
N THR A 265 11.38 4.36 -25.42
CA THR A 265 10.10 5.05 -25.51
C THR A 265 9.55 5.23 -24.10
N ALA A 266 9.75 6.41 -23.53
CA ALA A 266 9.06 6.86 -22.33
C ALA A 266 7.84 7.66 -22.77
N CYS A 267 6.64 7.07 -22.71
CA CYS A 267 5.41 7.80 -22.98
C CYS A 267 4.89 8.44 -21.69
N SER A 268 4.99 9.75 -21.53
CA SER A 268 4.32 10.49 -20.44
C SER A 268 2.81 10.59 -20.71
N GLY A 269 1.97 10.27 -19.73
CA GLY A 269 0.52 10.39 -19.84
C GLY A 269 -0.12 10.96 -18.57
N THR A 270 -1.12 11.82 -18.77
CA THR A 270 -1.92 12.55 -17.79
C THR A 270 -2.88 11.66 -16.98
N PRO A 271 -3.35 12.08 -15.78
CA PRO A 271 -4.10 11.22 -14.87
C PRO A 271 -5.56 11.02 -15.31
N GLY A 272 -6.06 9.76 -15.26
CA GLY A 272 -7.49 9.48 -15.48
C GLY A 272 -7.96 8.02 -15.56
N CYS A 273 -7.10 7.02 -15.74
CA CYS A 273 -7.46 5.59 -15.80
C CYS A 273 -6.39 4.74 -15.08
N GLY A 274 -6.71 3.54 -14.58
CA GLY A 274 -5.74 2.69 -13.83
C GLY A 274 -4.40 2.50 -14.55
N HIS A 275 -3.30 2.61 -13.81
CA HIS A 275 -1.94 2.53 -14.34
C HIS A 275 -1.25 1.25 -13.87
N ARG A 276 -0.46 0.66 -14.76
CA ARG A 276 0.39 -0.49 -14.46
C ARG A 276 1.78 -0.23 -14.98
N VAL A 277 2.78 -0.56 -14.19
CA VAL A 277 4.18 -0.31 -14.53
C VAL A 277 4.96 -1.58 -14.25
N LEU A 278 5.61 -2.12 -15.27
CA LEU A 278 6.61 -3.17 -15.10
C LEU A 278 7.99 -2.52 -15.09
N CYS A 279 8.77 -2.80 -14.05
CA CYS A 279 10.18 -2.43 -13.96
C CYS A 279 11.07 -3.66 -14.17
N SER A 280 11.99 -3.60 -15.14
CA SER A 280 13.00 -4.63 -15.36
C SER A 280 14.34 -4.18 -14.78
N ILE A 281 15.03 -5.07 -14.07
CA ILE A 281 16.44 -4.92 -13.69
C ILE A 281 17.20 -6.13 -14.24
#